data_AF-A0A7J2R951-F1
#
_entry.id   AF-A0A7J2R951-F1
#
_cell.length_a   1.000
_cell.length_b   1.000
_cell.length_c   1.000
_cell.angle_alpha   90.00
_cell.angle_beta   90.00
_cell.angle_gamma   90.00
#
_symmetry.space_group_name_H-M   'P 1'
#
loop_
_entity.id
_entity.type
_entity.pdbx_description
1 polymer ?
#
loop_
_entity_poly.entity_id
_entity_poly.type
_entity_poly.pdbx_seq_one_letter_code
_entity_poly.pdbx_strand_id
1 'polypeptide(L)'
;MTAELTLFNYRSDEVRVIIDDKGSPWWVAMDICKALGYKPDKTHEVISKLDDDDREKIAVADKLGRNQDTYIINEPGLYTLILRSNKQEAINFKKWITHDVLPEIRKTGAYITNKLSRLDIARMLVEAEEERIVLEQENQKLLPKAEKYDDFINSDGLYNLQSLGKILGYSPNLYLNILREMGILYKRGGINLPYQPYEDKGYFVVKAKTSPYNNMSIKQTFATPEGLGWLNQLDIKL
;
A
#
# COMPACT_ATOMS: atom_id res chain seq x y z
N MET A 1 6.44 12.92 -22.89
CA MET A 1 7.06 13.39 -21.63
C MET A 1 6.57 14.80 -21.36
N THR A 2 5.75 15.00 -20.33
CA THR A 2 5.49 16.34 -19.77
C THR A 2 6.48 16.53 -18.63
N ALA A 3 7.68 17.01 -18.98
CA ALA A 3 8.80 17.20 -18.08
C ALA A 3 8.73 18.60 -17.45
N GLU A 4 8.58 18.67 -16.12
CA GLU A 4 8.69 19.93 -15.38
C GLU A 4 10.18 20.23 -15.13
N LEU A 5 10.68 21.29 -15.76
CA LEU A 5 12.08 21.71 -15.64
C LEU A 5 12.26 22.45 -14.31
N THR A 6 13.00 21.84 -13.39
CA THR A 6 13.35 22.45 -12.10
C THR A 6 14.78 22.99 -12.16
N LEU A 7 14.98 24.20 -11.63
CA LEU A 7 16.30 24.81 -11.52
C LEU A 7 16.89 24.47 -10.16
N PHE A 8 18.00 23.74 -10.17
CA PHE A 8 18.78 23.49 -8.97
C PHE A 8 19.97 24.45 -8.92
N ASN A 9 20.04 25.29 -7.89
CA ASN A 9 21.19 26.15 -7.67
C ASN A 9 22.29 25.37 -6.95
N TYR A 10 23.31 24.94 -7.70
CA TYR A 10 24.54 24.45 -7.10
C TYR A 10 25.52 25.62 -6.97
N ARG A 11 25.50 26.28 -5.81
CA ARG A 11 26.19 27.54 -5.53
C ARG A 11 25.78 28.67 -6.50
N SER A 12 26.62 28.96 -7.50
CA SER A 12 26.47 30.06 -8.47
C SER A 12 26.20 29.57 -9.89
N ASP A 13 26.19 28.24 -10.10
CA ASP A 13 25.87 27.62 -11.37
C ASP A 13 24.42 27.10 -11.31
N GLU A 14 23.59 27.62 -12.21
CA GLU A 14 22.23 27.11 -12.44
C GLU A 14 22.32 25.78 -13.17
N VAL A 15 21.83 24.70 -12.56
CA VAL A 15 21.75 23.38 -13.16
C VAL A 15 20.29 23.05 -13.42
N ARG A 16 19.95 22.79 -14.69
CA ARG A 16 18.60 22.35 -15.06
C ARG A 16 18.43 20.86 -14.79
N VAL A 17 17.33 20.51 -14.14
CA VAL A 17 16.94 19.15 -13.78
C VAL A 17 15.55 18.86 -14.31
N ILE A 18 15.37 17.67 -14.86
CA ILE A 18 14.10 17.13 -15.30
C ILE A 18 13.80 15.93 -14.42
N ILE A 19 12.59 15.86 -13.90
CA ILE A 19 12.11 14.68 -13.16
C ILE A 19 11.28 13.84 -14.12
N ASP A 20 11.60 12.56 -14.23
CA ASP A 20 10.80 11.62 -15.03
C ASP A 20 9.54 11.14 -14.29
N ASP A 21 8.74 10.31 -14.95
CA ASP A 21 7.49 9.77 -14.43
C ASP A 21 7.69 8.84 -13.22
N LYS A 22 8.90 8.34 -13.00
CA LYS A 22 9.29 7.50 -11.85
C LYS A 22 9.85 8.32 -10.69
N GLY A 23 9.97 9.64 -10.85
CA GLY A 23 10.57 10.52 -9.86
C GLY A 23 12.09 10.54 -9.90
N SER A 24 12.72 9.95 -10.92
CA SER A 24 14.19 9.95 -11.05
C SER A 24 14.68 11.26 -11.70
N PRO A 25 15.74 11.87 -11.16
CA PRO A 25 16.30 13.11 -11.69
C PRO A 25 17.21 12.87 -12.91
N TRP A 26 17.08 13.77 -13.88
CA TRP A 26 17.90 13.86 -15.09
C TRP A 26 18.46 15.28 -15.22
N TRP A 27 19.78 15.40 -15.34
CA TRP A 27 20.46 16.70 -15.40
C TRP A 27 20.84 17.07 -16.82
N VAL A 28 20.69 18.35 -17.19
CA VAL A 28 21.20 18.82 -18.47
C VAL A 28 22.72 18.77 -18.49
N ALA A 29 23.27 17.96 -19.40
CA ALA A 29 24.68 17.63 -19.46
C ALA A 29 25.58 18.87 -19.65
N MET A 30 25.12 19.85 -20.41
CA MET A 30 25.86 21.10 -20.64
C MET A 30 26.09 21.88 -19.34
N ASP A 31 25.09 21.91 -18.47
CA ASP A 31 25.16 22.65 -17.21
C ASP A 31 26.12 21.95 -16.24
N ILE A 32 26.07 20.62 -16.20
CA ILE A 32 27.01 19.79 -15.43
C ILE A 32 28.44 19.93 -15.95
N CYS A 33 28.66 19.85 -17.26
CA CYS A 33 29.98 20.01 -17.85
C CYS A 33 30.57 21.38 -17.53
N LYS A 34 29.77 22.45 -17.64
CA LYS A 34 30.16 23.80 -17.26
C LYS A 34 30.51 23.89 -15.76
N ALA A 35 29.66 23.35 -14.90
CA ALA A 35 29.89 23.31 -13.45
C ALA A 35 31.15 22.51 -13.08
N LEU A 36 31.51 21.50 -13.87
CA LEU A 36 32.75 20.73 -13.71
C LEU A 36 33.98 21.37 -14.37
N GLY A 37 33.81 22.53 -15.02
CA GLY A 37 34.91 23.29 -15.64
C GLY A 37 35.33 22.77 -17.02
N TYR A 38 34.53 21.89 -17.65
CA TYR A 38 34.75 21.54 -19.04
C TYR A 38 34.40 22.72 -19.94
N LYS A 39 35.17 22.87 -21.03
CA LYS A 39 34.85 23.87 -22.04
C LYS A 39 33.58 23.46 -22.79
N PRO A 40 32.69 24.40 -23.16
CA PRO A 40 31.43 24.07 -23.85
C PRO A 40 31.60 23.23 -25.13
N ASP A 41 32.67 23.46 -25.89
CA ASP A 41 33.04 22.72 -27.10
C ASP A 41 33.45 21.26 -26.84
N LYS A 42 33.81 20.93 -25.59
CA LYS A 42 34.21 19.58 -25.17
C LYS A 42 33.08 18.76 -24.57
N THR A 43 31.92 19.35 -24.33
CA THR A 43 30.76 18.67 -23.72
C THR A 43 30.39 17.40 -24.49
N HIS A 44 30.25 17.47 -25.82
CA HIS A 44 29.88 16.29 -26.62
C HIS A 44 30.90 15.14 -26.48
N GLU A 45 32.20 15.45 -26.48
CA GLU A 45 33.28 14.46 -26.33
C GLU A 45 33.27 13.80 -24.94
N VAL A 46 32.89 14.56 -23.91
CA VAL A 46 32.81 14.06 -22.53
C VAL A 46 31.58 13.15 -22.38
N ILE A 47 30.42 13.58 -22.89
CA ILE A 47 29.17 12.83 -22.81
C ILE A 47 29.20 11.57 -23.68
N SER A 48 29.90 11.57 -24.83
CA SER A 48 30.06 10.39 -25.66
C SER A 48 30.85 9.26 -25.00
N LYS A 49 31.53 9.53 -23.87
CA LYS A 49 32.28 8.54 -23.06
C LYS A 49 31.46 7.97 -21.89
N LEU A 50 30.21 8.38 -21.75
CA LEU A 50 29.24 7.73 -20.85
C LEU A 50 28.68 6.47 -21.52
N ASP A 51 28.05 5.61 -20.75
CA ASP A 51 27.31 4.48 -21.29
C ASP A 51 26.00 4.96 -21.94
N ASP A 52 25.44 4.17 -22.87
CA ASP A 52 24.27 4.59 -23.65
C ASP A 52 23.00 4.72 -22.79
N ASP A 53 22.90 3.97 -21.69
CA ASP A 53 21.82 4.04 -20.69
C ASP A 53 21.95 5.21 -19.71
N ASP A 54 23.13 5.84 -19.64
CA ASP A 54 23.42 6.96 -18.76
C ASP A 54 23.14 8.34 -19.38
N ARG A 55 22.77 8.36 -20.66
CA ARG A 55 22.51 9.58 -21.43
C ARG A 55 21.27 9.44 -22.29
N GLU A 56 20.52 10.53 -22.40
CA GLU A 56 19.42 10.62 -23.35
C GLU A 56 19.46 11.96 -24.07
N LYS A 57 18.99 11.99 -25.32
CA LYS A 57 18.91 13.22 -26.11
C LYS A 57 17.46 13.67 -26.17
N ILE A 58 17.19 14.85 -25.64
CA ILE A 58 15.84 15.42 -25.57
C ILE A 58 15.81 16.83 -26.15
N ALA A 59 14.65 17.23 -26.67
CA ALA A 59 14.40 18.62 -27.05
C ALA A 59 14.04 19.43 -25.78
N VAL A 60 14.89 20.39 -25.41
CA VAL A 60 14.62 21.30 -24.29
C VAL A 60 14.41 22.70 -24.85
N ALA A 61 13.35 23.38 -24.40
CA ALA A 61 13.14 24.78 -24.70
C ALA A 61 14.19 25.64 -23.97
N ASP A 62 14.92 26.47 -24.71
CA ASP A 62 15.85 27.45 -24.13
C ASP A 62 15.09 28.61 -23.43
N LYS A 63 15.83 29.51 -22.76
CA LYS A 63 15.26 30.70 -22.10
C LYS A 63 14.51 31.65 -23.06
N LEU A 64 14.63 31.45 -24.38
CA LEU A 64 14.00 32.20 -25.47
C LEU A 64 12.88 31.39 -26.17
N GLY A 65 12.51 30.21 -25.64
CA GLY A 65 11.44 29.36 -26.16
C GLY A 65 11.80 28.53 -27.41
N ARG A 66 13.08 28.42 -27.76
CA ARG A 66 13.53 27.61 -28.91
C ARG A 66 13.86 26.20 -28.44
N ASN A 67 13.33 25.20 -29.12
CA ASN A 67 13.68 23.80 -28.87
C ASN A 67 15.09 23.55 -29.39
N GLN A 68 16.00 23.23 -28.48
CA GLN A 68 17.32 22.70 -28.83
C GLN A 68 17.45 21.29 -28.31
N ASP A 69 17.97 20.41 -29.15
CA ASP A 69 18.36 19.09 -28.70
C ASP A 69 19.54 19.22 -27.73
N THR A 70 19.38 18.69 -26.52
CA THR A 70 20.44 18.62 -25.52
C THR A 70 20.54 17.22 -24.95
N TYR A 71 21.73 16.89 -24.46
CA TYR A 71 21.91 15.66 -23.70
C TYR A 71 21.49 15.90 -22.25
N ILE A 72 20.72 14.98 -21.71
CA ILE A 72 20.50 14.81 -20.28
C ILE A 72 21.25 13.57 -19.82
N ILE A 73 21.68 13.57 -18.57
CA ILE A 73 22.34 12.44 -17.92
C ILE A 73 21.57 12.04 -16.67
N ASN A 74 21.51 10.75 -16.41
CA ASN A 74 20.94 10.20 -15.18
C ASN A 74 21.98 10.30 -14.03
N GLU A 75 21.61 9.77 -12.86
CA GLU A 75 22.45 9.81 -11.67
C GLU A 75 23.76 8.99 -11.80
N PRO A 76 23.75 7.75 -12.32
CA PRO A 76 24.99 7.03 -12.65
C PRO A 76 25.92 7.78 -13.61
N GLY A 77 25.37 8.40 -14.66
CA GLY A 77 26.12 9.23 -15.61
C GLY A 77 26.75 10.45 -14.93
N LEU A 78 25.99 11.13 -14.07
CA LEU A 78 26.49 12.24 -13.25
C LEU A 78 27.67 11.80 -12.36
N TYR A 79 27.54 10.67 -11.67
CA TYR A 79 28.62 10.13 -10.84
C TYR A 79 29.86 9.77 -11.66
N THR A 80 29.68 9.18 -12.84
CA THR A 80 30.79 8.90 -13.75
C THR A 80 31.55 10.17 -14.13
N LEU A 81 30.86 11.29 -14.38
CA LEU A 81 31.52 12.57 -14.67
C LEU A 81 32.26 13.13 -13.45
N ILE A 82 31.64 13.12 -12.27
CA ILE A 82 32.25 13.66 -11.05
C ILE A 82 33.48 12.84 -10.65
N LEU A 83 33.40 11.51 -10.73
CA LEU A 83 34.50 10.61 -10.39
C LEU A 83 35.69 10.74 -11.36
N ARG A 84 35.47 11.14 -12.62
CA ARG A 84 36.53 11.43 -13.60
C ARG A 84 37.09 12.85 -13.51
N SER A 85 36.40 13.77 -12.86
CA SER A 85 36.81 15.17 -12.78
C SER A 85 38.00 15.41 -11.84
N ASN A 86 38.83 16.40 -12.21
CA ASN A 86 39.97 16.91 -11.44
C ASN A 86 39.67 18.28 -10.78
N LYS A 87 38.44 18.79 -10.90
CA LYS A 87 38.05 20.05 -10.27
C LYS A 87 38.06 19.87 -8.74
N GLN A 88 38.50 20.89 -7.99
CA GLN A 88 38.65 20.78 -6.52
C GLN A 88 37.35 20.35 -5.82
N GLU A 89 36.20 20.85 -6.28
CA GLU A 89 34.88 20.45 -5.78
C GLU A 89 34.58 18.97 -6.03
N ALA A 90 34.87 18.48 -7.24
CA ALA A 90 34.70 17.08 -7.58
C ALA A 90 35.65 16.18 -6.78
N ILE A 91 36.87 16.65 -6.49
CA ILE A 91 37.81 15.96 -5.60
C ILE A 91 37.25 15.86 -4.18
N ASN A 92 36.67 16.93 -3.64
CA ASN A 92 36.10 16.92 -2.30
C ASN A 92 34.91 15.95 -2.21
N PHE A 93 34.02 15.96 -3.20
CA PHE A 93 32.90 15.02 -3.28
C PHE A 93 33.37 13.57 -3.43
N LYS A 94 34.33 13.32 -4.33
CA LYS A 94 34.96 12.01 -4.52
C LYS A 94 35.55 11.49 -3.21
N LYS A 95 36.31 12.32 -2.49
CA LYS A 95 36.88 11.97 -1.20
C LYS A 95 35.81 11.62 -0.17
N TRP A 96 34.77 12.45 -0.05
CA TRP A 96 33.66 12.20 0.87
C TRP A 96 32.97 10.87 0.57
N ILE A 97 32.66 10.59 -0.71
CA ILE A 97 32.09 9.29 -1.10
C ILE A 97 33.04 8.13 -0.75
N THR A 98 34.32 8.22 -1.11
CA THR A 98 35.25 7.09 -0.97
C THR A 98 35.75 6.85 0.45
N HIS A 99 35.79 7.88 1.29
CA HIS A 99 36.32 7.79 2.66
C HIS A 99 35.22 7.70 3.72
N ASP A 100 34.04 8.29 3.49
CA ASP A 100 32.96 8.33 4.47
C ASP A 100 31.80 7.43 4.03
N VAL A 101 31.17 7.74 2.89
CA VAL A 101 29.91 7.09 2.46
C VAL A 101 30.09 5.60 2.18
N LEU A 102 30.95 5.24 1.21
CA LEU A 102 31.12 3.84 0.80
C LEU A 102 31.67 2.96 1.92
N PRO A 103 32.67 3.40 2.73
CA PRO A 103 33.14 2.61 3.86
C PRO A 103 32.07 2.42 4.94
N GLU A 104 31.20 3.41 5.17
CA GLU A 104 30.08 3.27 6.10
C GLU A 104 29.08 2.24 5.58
N ILE A 105 28.59 2.39 4.35
CA ILE A 105 27.67 1.41 3.72
C ILE A 105 28.26 0.00 3.75
N ARG A 106 29.56 -0.17 3.43
CA ARG A 106 30.22 -1.49 3.47
C ARG A 106 30.22 -2.10 4.88
N LYS A 107 30.30 -1.29 5.93
CA LYS A 107 30.36 -1.75 7.32
C LYS A 107 28.98 -1.96 7.95
N THR A 108 28.03 -1.06 7.68
CA THR A 108 26.74 -1.00 8.38
C THR A 108 25.56 -1.43 7.49
N GLY A 109 25.76 -1.52 6.17
CA GLY A 109 24.71 -1.75 5.18
C GLY A 109 23.94 -0.48 4.77
N ALA A 110 24.20 0.67 5.39
CA ALA A 110 23.49 1.92 5.10
C ALA A 110 24.35 3.17 5.39
N TYR A 111 24.07 4.27 4.68
CA TYR A 111 24.63 5.59 5.00
C TYR A 111 23.55 6.47 5.62
N ILE A 112 23.76 6.91 6.86
CA ILE A 112 22.75 7.68 7.61
C ILE A 112 23.35 9.05 7.95
N THR A 113 22.93 10.07 7.21
CA THR A 113 23.37 11.47 7.40
C THR A 113 22.81 12.08 8.68
N ASN A 114 21.56 11.75 9.00
CA ASN A 114 20.94 12.08 10.27
C ASN A 114 21.29 11.00 11.28
N LYS A 115 22.43 11.14 11.96
CA LYS A 115 22.67 10.40 13.20
C LYS A 115 21.58 10.81 14.19
N LEU A 116 20.43 10.15 14.10
CA LEU A 116 19.36 10.23 15.08
C LEU A 116 20.04 9.98 16.42
N SER A 117 19.95 10.97 17.29
CA SER A 117 20.51 10.81 18.61
C SER A 117 19.80 9.66 19.30
N ARG A 118 20.43 9.06 20.31
CA ARG A 118 19.75 8.07 21.16
C ARG A 118 18.45 8.62 21.74
N LEU A 119 18.36 9.94 21.92
CA LEU A 119 17.14 10.62 22.36
C LEU A 119 16.06 10.66 21.28
N ASP A 120 16.43 10.89 20.02
CA ASP A 120 15.45 10.91 18.91
C ASP A 120 14.88 9.50 18.68
N ILE A 121 15.74 8.48 18.72
CA ILE A 121 15.31 7.08 18.64
C ILE A 121 14.38 6.72 19.80
N ALA A 122 14.73 7.13 21.03
CA ALA A 122 13.89 6.88 22.19
C ALA A 122 12.53 7.57 22.10
N ARG A 123 12.47 8.81 21.59
CA ARG A 123 11.20 9.53 21.36
C ARG A 123 10.32 8.80 20.35
N MET A 124 10.88 8.42 19.21
CA MET A 124 10.16 7.66 18.18
C MET A 124 9.61 6.32 18.71
N LEU A 125 10.38 5.62 19.55
CA LEU A 125 9.93 4.37 20.17
C LEU A 125 8.79 4.59 21.16
N VAL A 126 8.85 5.66 21.97
CA VAL A 126 7.78 6.01 22.91
C VAL A 126 6.50 6.36 22.15
N GLU A 127 6.59 7.20 21.11
CA GLU A 127 5.44 7.59 20.28
C GLU A 127 4.79 6.36 19.61
N ALA A 128 5.60 5.46 19.04
CA ALA A 128 5.10 4.23 18.43
C ALA A 128 4.40 3.31 19.44
N GLU A 129 4.91 3.20 20.66
CA GLU A 129 4.29 2.37 21.70
C GLU A 129 3.00 3.01 22.23
N GLU A 130 2.94 4.33 22.38
CA GLU A 130 1.72 5.06 22.72
C GLU A 130 0.63 4.84 21.67
N GLU A 131 0.97 4.93 20.38
CA GLU A 131 0.03 4.65 19.28
C GLU A 131 -0.46 3.20 19.31
N ARG A 132 0.44 2.23 19.56
CA ARG A 132 0.05 0.82 19.71
C ARG A 132 -0.92 0.60 20.85
N ILE A 133 -0.70 1.21 22.02
CA ILE A 133 -1.59 1.09 23.16
C ILE A 133 -2.98 1.66 22.84
N VAL A 134 -3.03 2.82 22.17
CA VAL A 134 -4.31 3.42 21.74
C VAL A 134 -5.05 2.49 20.77
N LEU A 135 -4.36 1.95 19.76
CA LEU A 135 -4.93 1.01 18.81
C LEU A 135 -5.42 -0.29 19.48
N GLU A 136 -4.68 -0.82 20.46
CA GLU A 136 -5.10 -1.99 21.22
C GLU A 136 -6.36 -1.70 22.07
N GLN A 137 -6.45 -0.51 22.68
CA GLN A 137 -7.65 -0.10 23.40
C GLN A 137 -8.87 0.08 22.49
N GLU A 138 -8.68 0.65 21.30
CA GLU A 138 -9.75 0.75 20.30
C GLU A 138 -10.19 -0.64 19.83
N ASN A 139 -9.25 -1.53 19.56
CA ASN A 139 -9.52 -2.92 19.21
C ASN A 139 -10.29 -3.66 20.32
N GLN A 140 -9.95 -3.44 21.60
CA GLN A 140 -10.70 -4.02 22.72
C GLN A 140 -12.15 -3.51 22.79
N LYS A 141 -12.42 -2.26 22.39
CA LYS A 141 -13.79 -1.73 22.30
C LYS A 141 -14.54 -2.26 21.07
N LEU A 142 -13.83 -2.49 19.98
CA LEU A 142 -14.38 -3.04 18.74
C LEU A 142 -14.62 -4.54 18.83
N LEU A 143 -13.81 -5.30 19.58
CA LEU A 143 -13.93 -6.75 19.74
C LEU A 143 -15.35 -7.20 20.14
N PRO A 144 -15.99 -6.68 21.21
CA PRO A 144 -17.34 -7.10 21.58
C PRO A 144 -18.40 -6.63 20.57
N LYS A 145 -18.10 -5.59 19.78
CA LYS A 145 -18.97 -5.15 18.67
C LYS A 145 -18.82 -6.11 17.49
N ALA A 146 -17.61 -6.53 17.14
CA ALA A 146 -17.29 -7.50 16.11
C ALA A 146 -17.82 -8.90 16.46
N GLU A 147 -17.67 -9.36 17.71
CA GLU A 147 -18.28 -10.61 18.21
C GLU A 147 -19.81 -10.56 18.08
N LYS A 148 -20.44 -9.41 18.38
CA LYS A 148 -21.86 -9.21 18.12
C LYS A 148 -22.20 -9.20 16.64
N TYR A 149 -21.30 -8.81 15.73
CA TYR A 149 -21.50 -8.93 14.28
C TYR A 149 -21.28 -10.37 13.79
N ASP A 150 -20.37 -11.14 14.40
CA ASP A 150 -20.15 -12.56 14.13
C ASP A 150 -21.38 -13.41 14.51
N ASP A 151 -22.15 -12.96 15.51
CA ASP A 151 -23.47 -13.52 15.81
C ASP A 151 -24.47 -13.36 14.63
N PHE A 152 -24.28 -12.37 13.77
CA PHE A 152 -25.09 -12.16 12.56
C PHE A 152 -24.50 -12.83 11.32
N ILE A 153 -23.17 -12.81 11.14
CA ILE A 153 -22.45 -13.31 9.95
C ILE A 153 -21.19 -14.03 10.41
N ASN A 154 -21.03 -15.32 10.14
CA ASN A 154 -19.78 -16.02 10.47
C ASN A 154 -18.62 -15.65 9.53
N SER A 155 -17.40 -16.11 9.84
CA SER A 155 -16.18 -15.89 9.02
C SER A 155 -16.30 -16.29 7.55
N ASP A 156 -17.28 -17.14 7.22
CA ASP A 156 -17.55 -17.62 5.86
C ASP A 156 -18.64 -16.79 5.14
N GLY A 157 -19.11 -15.69 5.74
CA GLY A 157 -20.16 -14.84 5.17
C GLY A 157 -21.59 -15.40 5.33
N LEU A 158 -21.81 -16.37 6.22
CA LEU A 158 -23.10 -17.04 6.40
C LEU A 158 -23.87 -16.48 7.60
N TYR A 159 -25.18 -16.31 7.43
CA TYR A 159 -26.06 -15.67 8.41
C TYR A 159 -26.69 -16.67 9.37
N ASN A 160 -26.61 -16.41 10.67
CA ASN A 160 -27.26 -17.26 11.69
C ASN A 160 -28.79 -17.14 11.62
N LEU A 161 -29.51 -18.28 11.62
CA LEU A 161 -30.98 -18.32 11.61
C LEU A 161 -31.65 -17.46 12.70
N GLN A 162 -31.09 -17.40 13.91
CA GLN A 162 -31.66 -16.57 14.98
C GLN A 162 -31.50 -15.07 14.73
N SER A 163 -30.51 -14.71 13.93
CA SER A 163 -30.18 -13.33 13.59
C SER A 163 -30.97 -12.84 12.38
N LEU A 164 -31.41 -13.75 11.48
CA LEU A 164 -32.20 -13.43 10.29
C LEU A 164 -33.46 -12.62 10.59
N GLY A 165 -34.21 -13.00 11.63
CA GLY A 165 -35.41 -12.25 12.01
C GLY A 165 -35.08 -10.78 12.28
N LYS A 166 -34.04 -10.51 13.07
CA LYS A 166 -33.62 -9.13 13.37
C LYS A 166 -33.12 -8.39 12.13
N ILE A 167 -32.36 -9.04 11.26
CA ILE A 167 -31.85 -8.44 10.00
C ILE A 167 -33.01 -8.00 9.12
N LEU A 168 -34.07 -8.81 9.06
CA LEU A 168 -35.25 -8.58 8.22
C LEU A 168 -36.36 -7.79 8.93
N GLY A 169 -36.11 -7.29 10.16
CA GLY A 169 -37.06 -6.44 10.90
C GLY A 169 -38.13 -7.17 11.71
N TYR A 170 -38.01 -8.49 11.89
CA TYR A 170 -38.96 -9.34 12.62
C TYR A 170 -38.41 -9.85 13.96
N SER A 171 -39.31 -10.25 14.87
CA SER A 171 -38.93 -10.99 16.07
C SER A 171 -38.33 -12.36 15.69
N PRO A 172 -37.13 -12.74 16.18
CA PRO A 172 -36.45 -13.99 15.79
C PRO A 172 -37.30 -15.25 15.86
N ASN A 173 -37.99 -15.46 16.97
CA ASN A 173 -38.77 -16.68 17.19
C ASN A 173 -40.03 -16.72 16.31
N LEU A 174 -40.65 -15.55 16.10
CA LEU A 174 -41.80 -15.41 15.21
C LEU A 174 -41.41 -15.68 13.76
N TYR A 175 -40.32 -15.07 13.31
CA TYR A 175 -39.80 -15.28 11.96
C TYR A 175 -39.49 -16.75 11.68
N LEU A 176 -38.83 -17.43 12.62
CA LEU A 176 -38.56 -18.87 12.49
C LEU A 176 -39.83 -19.73 12.57
N ASN A 177 -40.88 -19.30 13.28
CA ASN A 177 -42.19 -19.98 13.23
C ASN A 177 -42.79 -19.87 11.83
N ILE A 178 -42.82 -18.67 11.25
CA ILE A 178 -43.36 -18.42 9.91
C ILE A 178 -42.63 -19.27 8.86
N LEU A 179 -41.29 -19.31 8.90
CA LEU A 179 -40.52 -20.16 7.99
C LEU A 179 -40.84 -21.66 8.15
N ARG A 180 -41.22 -22.11 9.35
CA ARG A 180 -41.68 -23.48 9.57
C ARG A 180 -43.08 -23.72 9.01
N GLU A 181 -44.00 -22.78 9.22
CA GLU A 181 -45.37 -22.85 8.70
C GLU A 181 -45.41 -22.81 7.17
N MET A 182 -44.52 -22.03 6.54
CA MET A 182 -44.34 -21.99 5.08
C MET A 182 -43.67 -23.25 4.50
N GLY A 183 -43.28 -24.21 5.33
CA GLY A 183 -42.59 -25.42 4.89
C GLY A 183 -41.17 -25.17 4.37
N ILE A 184 -40.52 -24.08 4.80
CA ILE A 184 -39.13 -23.75 4.44
C ILE A 184 -38.17 -24.42 5.43
N LEU A 185 -38.52 -24.37 6.72
CA LEU A 185 -37.78 -25.03 7.80
C LEU A 185 -38.65 -26.09 8.49
N TYR A 186 -38.02 -27.05 9.15
CA TYR A 186 -38.67 -27.96 10.08
C TYR A 186 -37.80 -28.15 11.34
N LYS A 187 -38.41 -28.66 12.41
CA LYS A 187 -37.72 -28.88 13.68
C LYS A 187 -37.41 -30.37 13.87
N ARG A 188 -36.14 -30.73 14.08
CA ARG A 188 -35.70 -32.10 14.41
C ARG A 188 -34.60 -32.06 15.45
N GLY A 189 -34.75 -32.83 16.54
CA GLY A 189 -33.75 -32.87 17.62
C GLY A 189 -33.48 -31.50 18.26
N GLY A 190 -34.48 -30.61 18.30
CA GLY A 190 -34.35 -29.26 18.84
C GLY A 190 -33.74 -28.22 17.87
N ILE A 191 -33.31 -28.63 16.69
CA ILE A 191 -32.63 -27.78 15.70
C ILE A 191 -33.59 -27.45 14.55
N ASN A 192 -33.50 -26.23 14.01
CA ASN A 192 -34.18 -25.87 12.76
C ASN A 192 -33.34 -26.30 11.57
N LEU A 193 -33.88 -27.16 10.73
CA LEU A 193 -33.27 -27.62 9.50
C LEU A 193 -34.10 -27.15 8.31
N PRO A 194 -33.49 -26.76 7.20
CA PRO A 194 -34.22 -26.41 5.99
C PRO A 194 -34.70 -27.68 5.28
N TYR A 195 -35.81 -27.59 4.56
CA TYR A 195 -36.17 -28.67 3.64
C TYR A 195 -35.20 -28.72 2.46
N GLN A 196 -34.93 -29.94 1.96
CA GLN A 196 -33.95 -30.20 0.90
C GLN A 196 -34.04 -29.25 -0.30
N PRO A 197 -35.23 -28.89 -0.84
CA PRO A 197 -35.31 -27.98 -1.99
C PRO A 197 -34.72 -26.58 -1.75
N TYR A 198 -34.63 -26.13 -0.50
CA TYR A 198 -34.06 -24.83 -0.15
C TYR A 198 -32.55 -24.93 0.15
N GLU A 199 -32.04 -26.12 0.49
CA GLU A 199 -30.59 -26.39 0.49
C GLU A 199 -30.07 -26.53 -0.94
N ASP A 200 -30.78 -27.27 -1.81
CA ASP A 200 -30.38 -27.51 -3.20
C ASP A 200 -30.31 -26.22 -4.02
N LYS A 201 -31.15 -25.23 -3.68
CA LYS A 201 -31.12 -23.87 -4.24
C LYS A 201 -30.01 -22.99 -3.66
N GLY A 202 -29.23 -23.48 -2.70
CA GLY A 202 -28.14 -22.74 -2.08
C GLY A 202 -28.59 -21.66 -1.09
N TYR A 203 -29.86 -21.62 -0.68
CA TYR A 203 -30.35 -20.59 0.26
C TYR A 203 -29.91 -20.85 1.70
N PHE A 204 -29.81 -22.11 2.08
CA PHE A 204 -29.37 -22.52 3.41
C PHE A 204 -28.25 -23.55 3.32
N VAL A 205 -27.38 -23.54 4.32
CA VAL A 205 -26.33 -24.54 4.52
C VAL A 205 -26.35 -25.04 5.95
N VAL A 206 -26.22 -26.34 6.14
CA VAL A 206 -26.12 -26.97 7.46
C VAL A 206 -24.67 -27.34 7.73
N LYS A 207 -24.05 -26.67 8.70
CA LYS A 207 -22.67 -26.92 9.11
C LYS A 207 -22.62 -27.58 10.49
N ALA A 208 -21.57 -28.38 10.71
CA ALA A 208 -21.24 -28.89 12.04
C ALA A 208 -20.56 -27.79 12.86
N LYS A 209 -21.02 -27.56 14.09
CA LYS A 209 -20.40 -26.68 15.08
C LYS A 209 -20.05 -27.49 16.31
N THR A 210 -18.88 -27.25 16.89
CA THR A 210 -18.50 -27.87 18.17
C THR A 210 -19.21 -27.14 19.31
N SER A 211 -19.94 -27.88 20.13
CA SER A 211 -20.58 -27.34 21.33
C SER A 211 -19.52 -26.96 22.37
N PRO A 212 -19.54 -25.73 22.91
CA PRO A 212 -18.54 -25.29 23.89
C PRO A 212 -18.68 -25.97 25.26
N TYR A 213 -19.81 -26.65 25.51
CA TYR A 213 -20.09 -27.28 26.81
C TYR A 213 -19.61 -28.73 26.92
N ASN A 214 -19.56 -29.46 25.81
CA ASN A 214 -19.29 -30.91 25.81
C ASN A 214 -18.46 -31.39 24.61
N ASN A 215 -17.91 -30.47 23.80
CA ASN A 215 -17.15 -30.76 22.57
C ASN A 215 -17.86 -31.70 21.57
N MET A 216 -19.17 -31.90 21.70
CA MET A 216 -19.93 -32.69 20.74
C MET A 216 -20.23 -31.86 19.51
N SER A 217 -20.19 -32.51 18.35
CA SER A 217 -20.59 -31.90 17.08
C SER A 217 -22.11 -31.75 17.04
N ILE A 218 -22.59 -30.50 16.97
CA ILE A 218 -24.00 -30.17 16.77
C ILE A 218 -24.20 -29.62 15.36
N LYS A 219 -25.35 -29.92 14.74
CA LYS A 219 -25.71 -29.32 13.45
C LYS A 219 -26.25 -27.90 13.68
N GLN A 220 -25.88 -26.96 12.82
CA GLN A 220 -26.41 -25.62 12.80
C GLN A 220 -26.70 -25.19 11.36
N THR A 221 -27.90 -24.65 11.14
CA THR A 221 -28.31 -24.09 9.87
C THR A 221 -27.92 -22.61 9.79
N PHE A 222 -27.43 -22.20 8.63
CA PHE A 222 -27.14 -20.82 8.28
C PHE A 222 -27.83 -20.48 6.96
N ALA A 223 -28.21 -19.21 6.76
CA ALA A 223 -28.57 -18.72 5.43
C ALA A 223 -27.34 -18.19 4.71
N THR A 224 -27.30 -18.37 3.40
CA THR A 224 -26.28 -17.75 2.54
C THR A 224 -26.65 -16.31 2.21
N PRO A 225 -25.76 -15.50 1.62
CA PRO A 225 -26.12 -14.18 1.08
C PRO A 225 -27.28 -14.26 0.08
N GLU A 226 -27.31 -15.29 -0.76
CA GLU A 226 -28.40 -15.54 -1.70
C GLU A 226 -29.71 -15.89 -0.98
N GLY A 227 -29.64 -16.75 0.04
CA GLY A 227 -30.80 -17.09 0.86
C GLY A 227 -31.38 -15.89 1.61
N LEU A 228 -30.52 -15.00 2.13
CA LEU A 228 -30.97 -13.75 2.75
C LEU A 228 -31.68 -12.84 1.73
N GLY A 229 -31.11 -12.69 0.53
CA GLY A 229 -31.72 -11.92 -0.56
C GLY A 229 -33.09 -12.47 -0.97
N TRP A 230 -33.21 -13.80 -1.09
CA TRP A 230 -34.47 -14.47 -1.38
C TRP A 230 -35.50 -14.30 -0.25
N LEU A 231 -35.09 -14.49 1.01
CA LEU A 231 -35.96 -14.31 2.17
C LEU A 231 -36.54 -12.88 2.26
N ASN A 232 -35.76 -11.86 1.89
CA ASN A 232 -36.21 -10.46 1.86
C ASN A 232 -37.30 -10.18 0.81
N GLN A 233 -37.48 -11.08 -0.16
CA GLN A 233 -38.50 -10.95 -1.21
C GLN A 233 -39.80 -11.70 -0.87
N LEU A 234 -39.83 -12.47 0.23
CA LEU A 234 -41.04 -13.16 0.67
C LEU A 234 -42.04 -12.15 1.24
N ASP A 235 -43.27 -12.17 0.73
CA ASP A 235 -44.39 -11.42 1.30
C ASP A 235 -44.86 -12.08 2.60
N ILE A 236 -44.19 -11.75 3.69
CA ILE A 236 -44.50 -12.27 5.03
C ILE A 236 -45.58 -11.38 5.66
N LYS A 237 -46.82 -11.87 5.60
CA LYS A 237 -47.95 -11.27 6.30
C LYS A 237 -47.93 -11.69 7.77
N LEU A 238 -47.85 -10.71 8.67
CA LEU A 238 -47.95 -10.88 10.12
C LEU A 238 -49.40 -10.98 10.58
#